data_AF-A0A933R7F6-F1
#
_entry.id   AF-A0A933R7F6-F1
#
_cell.length_a   1.000
_cell.length_b   1.000
_cell.length_c   1.000
_cell.angle_alpha   90.00
_cell.angle_beta   90.00
_cell.angle_gamma   90.00
#
_symmetry.space_group_name_H-M   'P 1'
#
loop_
_entity.id
_entity.type
_entity.pdbx_description
1 polymer ?
#
loop_
_entity_poly.entity_id
_entity_poly.type
_entity_poly.pdbx_seq_one_letter_code
_entity_poly.pdbx_strand_id
1 'polypeptide(L)'
;MYARAVELDVPLFIHPAPSGIDGPLLDRRLRRFDLDLQLEFAYEETITVAMLVYGGVLHRHPDLDVCVSHGGGATSVMYPKLRHAARTRAWSPDWLRAEGAFDRLLRRLWFDVHVGDDAAVGLLVDRVGTDHLVYGTNFGGWDSAIHHTPDPALVAVLDDNARRLLRLPPTA
;
A
#
# COMPACT_ATOMS: atom_id res chain seq x y z
N MET A 1 4.55 -16.33 -10.16
CA MET A 1 5.17 -15.07 -9.73
C MET A 1 5.21 -14.99 -8.20
N TYR A 2 4.08 -14.85 -7.49
CA TYR A 2 4.07 -14.77 -6.01
C TYR A 2 4.77 -15.92 -5.28
N ALA A 3 4.47 -17.18 -5.62
CA ALA A 3 5.16 -18.32 -5.02
C ALA A 3 6.69 -18.25 -5.20
N ARG A 4 7.16 -17.74 -6.34
CA ARG A 4 8.59 -17.59 -6.61
C ARG A 4 9.23 -16.47 -5.79
N ALA A 5 8.51 -15.38 -5.54
CA ALA A 5 8.98 -14.32 -4.65
C ALA A 5 9.13 -14.83 -3.21
N VAL A 6 8.18 -15.66 -2.75
CA VAL A 6 8.27 -16.35 -1.45
C VAL A 6 9.46 -17.31 -1.40
N GLU A 7 9.62 -18.17 -2.41
CA GLU A 7 10.77 -19.11 -2.47
C GLU A 7 12.14 -18.43 -2.44
N LEU A 8 12.23 -17.22 -3.01
CA LEU A 8 13.45 -16.43 -3.05
C LEU A 8 13.62 -15.51 -1.84
N ASP A 9 12.63 -15.44 -0.95
CA ASP A 9 12.54 -14.49 0.17
C ASP A 9 12.83 -13.04 -0.26
N VAL A 10 12.17 -12.61 -1.34
CA VAL A 10 12.25 -11.23 -1.83
C VAL A 10 10.91 -10.52 -1.72
N PRO A 11 10.88 -9.27 -1.25
CA PRO A 11 9.66 -8.47 -1.27
C PRO A 11 9.29 -8.04 -2.69
N LEU A 12 8.01 -7.79 -2.91
CA LEU A 12 7.52 -7.11 -4.11
C LEU A 12 7.24 -5.65 -3.78
N PHE A 13 7.76 -4.72 -4.58
CA PHE A 13 7.35 -3.32 -4.55
C PHE A 13 6.46 -3.04 -5.75
N ILE A 14 5.25 -2.54 -5.49
CA ILE A 14 4.27 -2.18 -6.52
C ILE A 14 4.16 -0.66 -6.54
N HIS A 15 4.48 -0.10 -7.70
CA HIS A 15 4.37 1.31 -8.00
C HIS A 15 3.38 1.52 -9.16
N PRO A 16 2.49 2.52 -9.10
CA PRO A 16 1.55 2.81 -10.17
C PRO A 16 2.25 3.37 -11.41
N ALA A 17 1.55 3.36 -12.53
CA ALA A 17 1.95 4.08 -13.72
C ALA A 17 0.72 4.76 -14.31
N PRO A 18 0.86 5.94 -14.94
CA PRO A 18 -0.28 6.61 -15.53
C PRO A 18 -0.77 5.81 -16.74
N SER A 19 -2.08 5.83 -16.99
CA SER A 19 -2.61 5.24 -18.22
C SER A 19 -2.14 6.03 -19.45
N GLY A 20 -2.26 5.42 -20.63
CA GLY A 20 -1.87 6.09 -21.87
C GLY A 20 -0.40 5.91 -22.27
N ILE A 21 0.43 5.22 -21.49
CA ILE A 21 1.82 4.88 -21.89
C ILE A 21 1.79 3.83 -23.00
N ASP A 22 1.22 2.65 -22.71
CA ASP A 22 1.18 1.50 -23.62
C ASP A 22 -0.26 1.13 -24.05
N GLY A 23 -1.21 2.04 -23.85
CA GLY A 23 -2.63 1.77 -24.07
C GLY A 23 -3.49 3.04 -24.15
N PRO A 24 -4.83 2.92 -24.19
CA PRO A 24 -5.69 4.08 -24.10
C PRO A 24 -5.62 4.71 -22.71
N LEU A 25 -5.95 6.00 -22.62
CA LEU A 25 -6.21 6.65 -21.34
C LEU A 25 -7.45 6.01 -20.69
N LEU A 26 -7.40 5.82 -19.38
CA LEU A 26 -8.56 5.41 -18.58
C LEU A 26 -9.68 6.44 -18.68
N ASP A 27 -9.33 7.71 -18.52
CA ASP A 27 -10.23 8.85 -18.64
C ASP A 27 -9.47 10.07 -19.16
N ARG A 28 -9.96 10.68 -20.25
CA ARG A 28 -9.34 11.87 -20.86
C ARG A 28 -9.28 13.08 -19.93
N ARG A 29 -10.13 13.14 -18.90
CA ARG A 29 -10.12 14.23 -17.89
C ARG A 29 -8.85 14.22 -17.05
N LEU A 30 -8.20 13.06 -16.89
CA LEU A 30 -6.98 12.91 -16.08
C LEU A 30 -5.79 13.70 -16.65
N ARG A 31 -5.76 13.97 -17.96
CA ARG A 31 -4.71 14.81 -18.58
C ARG A 31 -4.84 16.29 -18.25
N ARG A 32 -5.92 16.73 -17.63
CA ARG A 32 -6.06 18.11 -17.19
C ARG A 32 -5.41 18.23 -15.82
N PHE A 33 -4.53 19.22 -15.65
CA PHE A 33 -3.86 19.51 -14.37
C PHE A 33 -3.03 18.34 -13.82
N ASP A 34 -2.51 17.49 -14.71
CA ASP A 34 -1.68 16.33 -14.36
C ASP A 34 -2.36 15.39 -13.33
N LEU A 35 -3.69 15.27 -13.41
CA LEU A 35 -4.48 14.42 -12.52
C LEU A 35 -4.23 12.91 -12.73
N ASP A 36 -3.59 12.52 -13.82
CA ASP A 36 -3.03 11.18 -14.02
C ASP A 36 -1.89 10.90 -13.02
N LEU A 37 -1.08 11.89 -12.65
CA LEU A 37 -0.07 11.71 -11.60
C LEU A 37 -0.69 11.74 -10.20
N GLN A 38 -1.72 12.56 -9.98
CA GLN A 38 -2.31 12.79 -8.66
C GLN A 38 -3.38 11.75 -8.28
N LEU A 39 -4.39 11.61 -9.13
CA LEU A 39 -5.60 10.84 -8.83
C LEU A 39 -5.52 9.43 -9.39
N GLU A 40 -4.95 9.25 -10.58
CA GLU A 40 -4.85 7.92 -11.17
C GLU A 40 -3.84 7.04 -10.43
N PHE A 41 -2.72 7.59 -9.96
CA PHE A 41 -1.78 6.84 -9.09
C PHE A 41 -2.48 6.32 -7.84
N ALA A 42 -3.14 7.22 -7.10
CA ALA A 42 -3.87 6.85 -5.91
C ALA A 42 -5.00 5.83 -6.20
N TYR A 43 -5.65 5.93 -7.37
CA TYR A 43 -6.67 4.98 -7.81
C TYR A 43 -6.09 3.59 -8.09
N GLU A 44 -5.02 3.50 -8.88
CA GLU A 44 -4.37 2.23 -9.25
C GLU A 44 -3.81 1.50 -8.02
N GLU A 45 -3.22 2.23 -7.08
CA GLU A 45 -2.74 1.67 -5.81
C GLU A 45 -3.89 1.17 -4.93
N THR A 46 -4.98 1.95 -4.81
CA THR A 46 -6.16 1.54 -4.04
C THR A 46 -6.78 0.28 -4.63
N ILE A 47 -6.85 0.18 -5.96
CA ILE A 47 -7.31 -1.03 -6.65
C ILE A 47 -6.37 -2.18 -6.39
N THR A 48 -5.06 -1.95 -6.47
CA THR A 48 -4.05 -2.99 -6.20
C THR A 48 -4.23 -3.56 -4.80
N VAL A 49 -4.36 -2.71 -3.78
CA VAL A 49 -4.64 -3.15 -2.41
C VAL A 49 -5.93 -3.97 -2.33
N ALA A 50 -7.03 -3.48 -2.91
CA ALA A 50 -8.30 -4.19 -2.91
C ALA A 50 -8.18 -5.55 -3.61
N MET A 51 -7.45 -5.65 -4.71
CA MET A 51 -7.26 -6.89 -5.47
C MET A 51 -6.36 -7.89 -4.74
N LEU A 52 -5.31 -7.43 -4.05
CA LEU A 52 -4.46 -8.30 -3.23
C LEU A 52 -5.25 -8.91 -2.06
N VAL A 53 -6.10 -8.10 -1.41
CA VAL A 53 -6.90 -8.54 -0.25
C VAL A 53 -8.11 -9.37 -0.68
N TYR A 54 -8.99 -8.84 -1.52
CA TYR A 54 -10.21 -9.54 -1.97
C TYR A 54 -9.90 -10.73 -2.86
N GLY A 55 -8.88 -10.61 -3.70
CA GLY A 55 -8.40 -11.71 -4.55
C GLY A 55 -7.70 -12.81 -3.75
N GLY A 56 -7.50 -12.65 -2.44
CA GLY A 56 -6.93 -13.65 -1.55
C GLY A 56 -5.48 -13.99 -1.85
N VAL A 57 -4.70 -13.05 -2.40
CA VAL A 57 -3.28 -13.28 -2.71
C VAL A 57 -2.52 -13.57 -1.43
N LEU A 58 -2.68 -12.72 -0.42
CA LEU A 58 -2.03 -12.89 0.89
C LEU A 58 -2.60 -14.07 1.69
N HIS A 59 -3.84 -14.49 1.39
CA HIS A 59 -4.42 -15.70 1.98
C HIS A 59 -3.76 -16.97 1.43
N ARG A 60 -3.46 -17.01 0.12
CA ARG A 60 -2.75 -18.12 -0.53
C ARG A 60 -1.25 -18.11 -0.32
N HIS A 61 -0.67 -16.94 -0.09
CA HIS A 61 0.77 -16.72 0.10
C HIS A 61 1.01 -15.94 1.40
N PRO A 62 0.87 -16.59 2.56
CA PRO A 62 0.97 -15.92 3.87
C PRO A 62 2.38 -15.45 4.22
N ASP A 63 3.40 -15.86 3.48
CA ASP A 63 4.80 -15.42 3.66
C ASP A 63 5.23 -14.40 2.59
N LEU A 64 4.31 -13.97 1.72
CA LEU A 64 4.59 -12.94 0.73
C LEU A 64 4.59 -11.56 1.37
N ASP A 65 5.65 -10.80 1.13
CA ASP A 65 5.71 -9.38 1.45
C ASP A 65 5.48 -8.55 0.18
N VAL A 66 4.46 -7.69 0.23
CA VAL A 66 4.14 -6.75 -0.84
C VAL A 66 4.07 -5.35 -0.25
N CYS A 67 4.92 -4.46 -0.76
CA CYS A 67 4.93 -3.03 -0.45
C CYS A 67 4.25 -2.26 -1.58
N VAL A 68 3.25 -1.46 -1.24
CA VAL A 68 2.55 -0.57 -2.18
C VAL A 68 2.96 0.86 -1.88
N SER A 69 3.37 1.60 -2.91
CA SER A 69 3.79 2.99 -2.78
C SER A 69 2.67 3.92 -2.28
N HIS A 70 3.08 5.10 -1.80
CA HIS A 70 2.22 6.23 -1.44
C HIS A 70 1.08 5.84 -0.49
N GLY A 71 1.38 5.05 0.55
CA GLY A 71 0.38 4.58 1.51
C GLY A 71 -0.69 3.64 0.94
N GLY A 72 -0.50 3.12 -0.27
CA GLY A 72 -1.53 2.38 -1.00
C GLY A 72 -2.63 3.29 -1.57
N GLY A 73 -2.28 4.52 -1.93
CA GLY A 73 -3.20 5.52 -2.47
C GLY A 73 -4.26 5.95 -1.47
N ALA A 74 -5.54 5.91 -1.88
CA ALA A 74 -6.68 6.29 -1.04
C ALA A 74 -7.13 5.18 -0.07
N THR A 75 -6.33 4.12 0.13
CA THR A 75 -6.69 2.96 0.95
C THR A 75 -7.09 3.33 2.38
N SER A 76 -6.36 4.23 3.04
CA SER A 76 -6.63 4.63 4.43
C SER A 76 -8.00 5.32 4.60
N VAL A 77 -8.41 6.10 3.59
CA VAL A 77 -9.73 6.76 3.51
C VAL A 77 -10.82 5.76 3.11
N MET A 78 -10.52 4.84 2.20
CA MET A 78 -11.46 3.84 1.69
C MET A 78 -11.63 2.63 2.60
N TYR A 79 -10.74 2.42 3.56
CA TYR A 79 -10.72 1.34 4.54
C TYR A 79 -12.11 0.94 5.08
N PRO A 80 -12.95 1.84 5.63
CA PRO A 80 -14.23 1.43 6.20
C PRO A 80 -15.19 0.87 5.15
N LYS A 81 -15.17 1.42 3.92
CA LYS A 81 -15.99 0.94 2.80
C LYS A 81 -15.50 -0.41 2.29
N LEU A 82 -14.17 -0.56 2.18
CA LEU A 82 -13.56 -1.82 1.73
C LEU A 82 -13.84 -2.95 2.74
N ARG A 83 -13.57 -2.70 4.02
CA ARG A 83 -13.87 -3.63 5.12
C ARG A 83 -15.36 -4.01 5.15
N HIS A 84 -16.25 -3.04 4.98
CA HIS A 84 -17.68 -3.32 4.91
C HIS A 84 -18.02 -4.24 3.74
N ALA A 85 -17.51 -3.95 2.54
CA ALA A 85 -17.77 -4.75 1.35
C ALA A 85 -17.24 -6.19 1.49
N ALA A 86 -16.03 -6.36 2.03
CA ALA A 86 -15.44 -7.65 2.36
C ALA A 86 -16.35 -8.50 3.26
N ARG A 87 -17.08 -7.88 4.19
CA ARG A 87 -17.96 -8.58 5.12
C ARG A 87 -19.35 -8.88 4.53
N THR A 88 -19.90 -8.00 3.70
CA THR A 88 -21.34 -8.02 3.36
C THR A 88 -21.65 -8.46 1.94
N ARG A 89 -20.69 -8.42 1.01
CA ARG A 89 -20.99 -8.70 -0.40
C ARG A 89 -21.04 -10.20 -0.69
N ALA A 90 -21.91 -10.57 -1.63
CA ALA A 90 -22.11 -11.95 -2.06
C ALA A 90 -20.85 -12.59 -2.67
N TRP A 91 -20.02 -11.79 -3.35
CA TRP A 91 -18.76 -12.26 -3.95
C TRP A 91 -17.66 -12.58 -2.92
N SER A 92 -17.78 -12.10 -1.68
CA SER A 92 -16.74 -12.30 -0.67
C SER A 92 -16.73 -13.75 -0.18
N PRO A 93 -15.56 -14.42 -0.11
CA PRO A 93 -15.50 -15.77 0.43
C PRO A 93 -15.64 -15.79 1.95
N ASP A 94 -16.04 -16.93 2.52
CA ASP A 94 -16.32 -17.04 3.97
C ASP A 94 -15.11 -16.71 4.85
N TRP A 95 -13.90 -17.07 4.41
CA TRP A 95 -12.67 -16.75 5.13
C TRP A 95 -12.41 -15.23 5.22
N LEU A 96 -12.91 -14.44 4.26
CA LEU A 96 -12.77 -12.98 4.26
C LEU A 96 -13.90 -12.29 5.03
N ARG A 97 -15.08 -12.91 5.09
CA ARG A 97 -16.23 -12.43 5.89
C ARG A 97 -16.00 -12.58 7.38
N ALA A 98 -15.11 -13.51 7.79
CA ALA A 98 -14.76 -13.72 9.19
C ALA A 98 -14.30 -12.42 9.87
N GLU A 99 -14.63 -12.28 11.15
CA GLU A 99 -14.35 -11.05 11.89
C GLU A 99 -12.84 -10.74 11.90
N GLY A 100 -12.52 -9.49 11.55
CA GLY A 100 -11.15 -8.98 11.45
C GLY A 100 -10.31 -9.57 10.31
N ALA A 101 -10.86 -10.40 9.41
CA ALA A 101 -10.08 -11.02 8.34
C ALA A 101 -9.53 -9.98 7.34
N PHE A 102 -10.37 -9.04 6.92
CA PHE A 102 -9.93 -7.92 6.08
C PHE A 102 -8.80 -7.11 6.74
N ASP A 103 -8.99 -6.75 8.01
CA ASP A 103 -8.04 -5.98 8.81
C ASP A 103 -6.68 -6.70 8.90
N ARG A 104 -6.69 -8.00 9.21
CA ARG A 104 -5.47 -8.81 9.29
C ARG A 104 -4.72 -8.84 7.95
N LEU A 105 -5.44 -8.99 6.83
CA LEU A 105 -4.82 -9.04 5.51
C LEU A 105 -4.32 -7.67 5.06
N LEU A 106 -5.06 -6.60 5.33
CA LEU A 106 -4.62 -5.24 5.03
C LEU A 106 -3.35 -4.89 5.82
N ARG A 107 -3.32 -5.22 7.11
CA ARG A 107 -2.14 -5.02 7.97
C ARG A 107 -0.95 -5.91 7.61
N ARG A 108 -1.12 -6.89 6.72
CA ARG A 108 -0.02 -7.72 6.19
C ARG A 108 0.65 -7.12 4.96
N LEU A 109 0.02 -6.14 4.32
CA LEU A 109 0.65 -5.34 3.28
C LEU A 109 1.62 -4.35 3.91
N TRP A 110 2.68 -4.07 3.17
CA TRP A 110 3.62 -3.01 3.49
C TRP A 110 3.26 -1.73 2.74
N PHE A 111 3.57 -0.60 3.33
CA PHE A 111 3.36 0.70 2.72
C PHE A 111 4.50 1.64 3.06
N ASP A 112 4.87 2.49 2.11
CA ASP A 112 5.62 3.69 2.48
C ASP A 112 4.68 4.74 3.11
N VAL A 113 5.27 5.71 3.81
CA VAL A 113 4.55 6.84 4.41
C VAL A 113 4.62 8.13 3.58
N HIS A 114 4.91 8.04 2.27
CA HIS A 114 4.89 9.21 1.37
C HIS A 114 3.45 9.57 1.00
N VAL A 115 2.70 10.11 1.96
CA VAL A 115 1.25 10.37 1.85
C VAL A 115 0.86 11.84 2.01
N GLY A 116 1.85 12.73 1.99
CA GLY A 116 1.64 14.18 1.96
C GLY A 116 1.91 14.88 3.29
N ASP A 117 1.13 14.60 4.34
CA ASP A 117 1.22 15.30 5.63
C ASP A 117 1.00 14.38 6.86
N ASP A 118 1.23 14.93 8.05
CA ASP A 118 1.11 14.20 9.32
C ASP A 118 -0.31 13.68 9.59
N ALA A 119 -1.35 14.36 9.08
CA ALA A 119 -2.73 13.92 9.25
C ALA A 119 -3.02 12.68 8.39
N ALA A 120 -2.51 12.65 7.17
CA ALA A 120 -2.57 11.49 6.29
C ALA A 120 -1.77 10.30 6.85
N VAL A 121 -0.57 10.56 7.39
CA VAL A 121 0.25 9.54 8.07
C VAL A 121 -0.49 8.99 9.29
N GLY A 122 -1.06 9.86 10.13
CA GLY A 122 -1.82 9.45 11.30
C GLY A 122 -3.03 8.58 10.94
N LEU A 123 -3.74 8.92 9.86
CA LEU A 123 -4.85 8.09 9.37
C LEU A 123 -4.35 6.73 8.86
N LEU A 124 -3.23 6.69 8.12
CA LEU A 124 -2.63 5.43 7.67
C LEU A 124 -2.27 4.55 8.87
N VAL A 125 -1.55 5.09 9.85
CA VAL A 125 -1.16 4.40 11.09
C VAL A 125 -2.39 3.88 11.85
N ASP A 126 -3.46 4.68 11.98
CA ASP A 126 -4.71 4.23 12.63
C ASP A 126 -5.34 3.02 11.92
N ARG A 127 -5.23 2.94 10.58
CA ARG A 127 -5.81 1.83 9.82
C ARG A 127 -4.94 0.58 9.83
N VAL A 128 -3.64 0.73 9.58
CA VAL A 128 -2.74 -0.40 9.31
C VAL A 128 -1.74 -0.70 10.42
N GLY A 129 -1.66 0.14 11.45
CA GLY A 129 -0.63 0.05 12.49
C GLY A 129 0.74 0.48 11.97
N THR A 130 1.77 0.27 12.79
CA THR A 130 3.15 0.66 12.46
C THR A 130 4.01 -0.51 12.00
N ASP A 131 3.56 -1.74 12.16
CA ASP A 131 4.40 -2.93 11.95
C ASP A 131 4.81 -3.15 10.50
N HIS A 132 4.08 -2.64 9.51
CA HIS A 132 4.42 -2.82 8.09
C HIS A 132 4.49 -1.47 7.36
N LEU A 133 4.98 -0.44 8.04
CA LEU A 133 5.24 0.86 7.45
C LEU A 133 6.75 1.08 7.28
N VAL A 134 7.14 1.67 6.15
CA VAL A 134 8.52 2.09 5.86
C VAL A 134 8.56 3.56 5.46
N TYR A 135 9.73 4.19 5.58
CA TYR A 135 9.89 5.55 5.10
C TYR A 135 10.09 5.58 3.58
N GLY A 136 9.42 6.50 2.90
CA GLY A 136 9.55 6.74 1.47
C GLY A 136 9.56 8.23 1.19
N THR A 137 10.27 8.64 0.14
CA THR A 137 10.42 10.05 -0.25
C THR A 137 9.96 10.35 -1.66
N ASN A 138 9.62 9.30 -2.42
CA ASN A 138 9.47 9.36 -3.85
C ASN A 138 10.60 10.16 -4.53
N PHE A 139 11.87 9.90 -4.17
CA PHE A 139 13.00 10.72 -4.61
C PHE A 139 13.10 10.82 -6.14
N GLY A 140 13.08 12.06 -6.66
CA GLY A 140 13.05 12.34 -8.10
C GLY A 140 11.65 12.29 -8.73
N GLY A 141 10.62 11.92 -7.95
CA GLY A 141 9.22 12.04 -8.29
C GLY A 141 8.70 13.47 -8.20
N TRP A 142 7.51 13.70 -8.75
CA TRP A 142 6.93 15.05 -8.91
C TRP A 142 6.57 15.71 -7.55
N ASP A 143 6.23 14.91 -6.54
CA ASP A 143 5.95 15.33 -5.14
C ASP A 143 7.11 15.07 -4.20
N SER A 144 8.33 14.81 -4.69
CA SER A 144 9.46 14.54 -3.77
C SER A 144 9.76 15.71 -2.82
N ALA A 145 9.25 16.91 -3.14
CA ALA A 145 9.32 18.09 -2.28
C ALA A 145 8.31 18.05 -1.11
N ILE A 146 7.24 17.26 -1.21
CA ILE A 146 6.27 17.06 -0.15
C ILE A 146 6.86 16.02 0.81
N HIS A 147 7.24 16.49 1.99
CA HIS A 147 7.79 15.65 3.04
C HIS A 147 7.13 16.02 4.35
N HIS A 148 6.93 15.00 5.19
CA HIS A 148 6.59 15.17 6.58
C HIS A 148 7.82 14.86 7.42
N THR A 149 7.88 15.42 8.63
CA THR A 149 8.92 15.06 9.60
C THR A 149 8.26 14.20 10.67
N PRO A 150 8.22 12.85 10.49
CA PRO A 150 7.57 12.01 11.47
C PRO A 150 8.28 12.09 12.82
N ASP A 151 7.53 11.79 13.89
CA ASP A 151 8.09 11.64 15.24
C ASP A 151 9.35 10.75 15.20
N PRO A 152 10.48 11.15 15.80
CA PRO A 152 11.68 10.32 15.88
C PRO A 152 11.44 8.88 16.35
N ALA A 153 10.46 8.66 17.23
CA ALA A 153 10.06 7.31 17.65
C ALA A 153 9.46 6.51 16.49
N LEU A 154 8.64 7.12 15.64
CA LEU A 154 8.12 6.49 14.43
C LEU A 154 9.25 6.24 13.43
N VAL A 155 10.17 7.20 13.24
CA VAL A 155 11.32 7.04 12.34
C VAL A 155 12.14 5.78 12.67
N ALA A 156 12.42 5.53 13.96
CA ALA A 156 13.14 4.34 14.38
C ALA A 156 12.39 3.05 13.98
N VAL A 157 11.07 3.01 14.20
CA VAL A 157 10.22 1.88 13.79
C VAL A 157 10.25 1.69 12.26
N LEU A 158 10.18 2.78 11.48
CA LEU A 158 10.22 2.71 10.03
C LEU A 158 11.58 2.20 9.49
N ASP A 159 12.70 2.55 10.15
CA ASP A 159 14.03 2.04 9.78
C ASP A 159 14.17 0.54 10.07
N ASP A 160 13.77 0.10 11.27
CA ASP A 160 13.76 -1.32 11.65
C ASP A 160 12.88 -2.14 10.69
N ASN A 161 11.72 -1.60 10.34
CA ASN A 161 10.83 -2.19 9.35
C ASN A 161 11.46 -2.27 7.96
N ALA A 162 12.15 -1.22 7.50
CA ALA A 162 12.84 -1.24 6.22
C ALA A 162 13.94 -2.31 6.18
N ARG A 163 14.70 -2.47 7.28
CA ARG A 163 15.70 -3.55 7.40
C ARG A 163 15.07 -4.92 7.30
N ARG A 164 13.94 -5.14 8.01
CA ARG A 164 13.21 -6.41 7.94
C ARG A 164 12.63 -6.65 6.54
N LEU A 165 11.98 -5.65 5.94
CA LEU A 165 11.41 -5.77 4.61
C LEU A 165 12.47 -6.02 3.53
N LEU A 166 13.66 -5.44 3.65
CA LEU A 166 14.72 -5.56 2.65
C LEU A 166 15.75 -6.65 2.98
N ARG A 167 15.52 -7.42 4.06
CA ARG A 167 16.38 -8.52 4.52
C ARG A 167 17.81 -8.02 4.75
N LEU A 168 17.94 -6.79 5.24
CA LEU A 168 19.23 -6.16 5.53
C LEU A 168 19.78 -6.68 6.87
N PRO A 169 21.11 -6.80 7.01
CA PRO A 169 21.72 -7.17 8.27
C PRO A 169 21.44 -6.11 9.36
N PRO A 170 21.50 -6.49 10.65
CA PRO A 170 21.45 -5.53 11.75
C PRO A 170 22.56 -4.48 11.62
N THR A 171 22.30 -3.25 12.08
CA THR A 171 23.36 -2.25 12.23
C THR A 171 24.39 -2.70 13.25
N ALA A 172 25.67 -2.56 12.89
CA ALA A 172 26.82 -2.79 13.76
C ALA A 172 26.94 -1.72 14.86
#